data_AF-A0A397FP92-F1
#
_entry.id   AF-A0A397FP92-F1
#
_cell.length_a   1.000
_cell.length_b   1.000
_cell.length_c   1.000
_cell.angle_alpha   90.00
_cell.angle_beta   90.00
_cell.angle_gamma   90.00
#
_symmetry.space_group_name_H-M   'P 1'
#
loop_
_entity.id
_entity.type
_entity.pdbx_description
1 polymer ?
#
loop_
_entity_poly.entity_id
_entity_poly.type
_entity_poly.pdbx_seq_one_letter_code
_entity_poly.pdbx_strand_id
1 'polypeptide(L)'
;MLKFKFNYLENILAYQKGEYWNEIDETRTFTGSFGSQGFKLEQGWISFTIYETKIRAFYKDQESPWFTYYRKDLPREYPLIFTFTAKDEVEKINGKWRNKHE
;
A
#
# COMPACT_ATOMS: atom_id res chain seq x y z
N MET A 1 -5.51 -8.00 -9.39
CA MET A 1 -4.95 -7.13 -8.33
C MET A 1 -3.44 -7.09 -8.44
N LEU A 2 -2.84 -5.92 -8.20
CA LEU A 2 -1.39 -5.73 -8.27
C LEU A 2 -0.67 -6.50 -7.14
N LYS A 3 0.49 -7.05 -7.47
CA LYS A 3 1.43 -7.64 -6.50
C LYS A 3 2.51 -6.62 -6.22
N PHE A 4 2.79 -6.36 -4.94
CA PHE A 4 3.77 -5.39 -4.50
C PHE A 4 4.97 -6.09 -3.89
N LYS A 5 6.15 -5.49 -4.06
CA LYS A 5 7.41 -5.87 -3.42
C LYS A 5 7.97 -4.61 -2.76
N PHE A 6 7.98 -4.58 -1.44
CA PHE A 6 8.46 -3.43 -0.67
C PHE A 6 9.74 -3.77 0.08
N ASN A 7 10.76 -2.94 -0.13
CA ASN A 7 11.99 -2.91 0.66
C ASN A 7 11.91 -1.72 1.64
N TYR A 8 11.60 -2.01 2.90
CA TYR A 8 11.50 -0.96 3.91
C TYR A 8 12.85 -0.41 4.39
N LEU A 9 13.95 -1.14 4.16
CA LEU A 9 15.30 -0.69 4.54
C LEU A 9 15.84 0.35 3.55
N GLU A 10 15.55 0.15 2.26
CA GLU A 10 16.00 1.06 1.19
C GLU A 10 14.89 2.03 0.75
N ASN A 11 13.68 1.90 1.30
CA ASN A 11 12.49 2.64 0.88
C ASN A 11 12.20 2.52 -0.63
N ILE A 12 12.32 1.29 -1.15
CA ILE A 12 12.06 0.97 -2.56
C ILE A 12 10.77 0.17 -2.66
N LEU A 13 9.91 0.54 -3.61
CA LEU A 13 8.70 -0.19 -3.94
C LEU A 13 8.74 -0.60 -5.41
N ALA A 14 8.38 -1.85 -5.68
CA ALA A 14 8.04 -2.31 -7.02
C ALA A 14 6.64 -2.94 -7.05
N TYR A 15 6.00 -2.91 -8.22
CA TYR A 15 4.76 -3.64 -8.46
C TYR A 15 4.84 -4.48 -9.74
N GLN A 16 4.13 -5.61 -9.74
CA GLN A 16 4.11 -6.53 -10.87
C GLN A 16 3.05 -6.11 -11.90
N LYS A 17 3.46 -5.93 -13.16
CA LYS A 17 2.59 -5.68 -14.33
C LYS A 17 2.94 -6.71 -15.40
N GLY A 18 2.08 -7.72 -15.57
CA GLY A 18 2.40 -8.90 -16.38
C GLY A 18 3.50 -9.74 -15.73
N GLU A 19 4.53 -10.10 -16.50
CA GLU A 19 5.66 -10.89 -16.01
C GLU A 19 6.73 -10.05 -15.29
N TYR A 20 6.69 -8.72 -15.46
CA TYR A 20 7.77 -7.83 -15.01
C TYR A 20 7.44 -7.11 -13.70
N TRP A 21 8.48 -6.89 -12.90
CA TRP A 21 8.47 -5.99 -11.76
C TRP A 21 8.91 -4.60 -12.18
N ASN A 22 8.10 -3.59 -11.86
CA ASN A 22 8.37 -2.20 -12.16
C ASN A 22 8.62 -1.47 -10.86
N GLU A 23 9.84 -0.98 -10.68
CA GLU A 23 10.21 -0.15 -9.54
C GLU A 23 9.59 1.24 -9.67
N ILE A 24 9.22 1.83 -8.54
CA ILE A 24 8.67 3.18 -8.47
C ILE A 24 9.81 4.17 -8.28
N ASP A 25 9.90 5.08 -9.23
CA ASP A 25 10.82 6.21 -9.24
C ASP A 25 10.72 7.05 -7.93
N GLU A 26 11.86 7.48 -7.40
CA GLU A 26 11.96 8.29 -6.19
C GLU A 26 11.16 9.59 -6.26
N THR A 27 11.01 10.19 -7.45
CA THR A 27 10.19 11.40 -7.69
C THR A 27 8.71 11.17 -7.44
N ARG A 28 8.28 9.91 -7.37
CA ARG A 28 6.91 9.49 -7.08
C ARG A 28 6.70 9.12 -5.62
N THR A 29 7.71 9.33 -4.78
CA THR A 29 7.58 9.14 -3.33
C THR A 29 6.91 10.34 -2.67
N PHE A 30 6.33 10.12 -1.49
CA PHE A 30 5.83 11.17 -0.61
C PHE A 30 5.88 10.72 0.85
N THR A 31 5.82 11.66 1.78
CA THR A 31 5.65 11.36 3.20
C THR A 31 4.21 11.66 3.62
N GLY A 32 3.55 10.67 4.21
CA GLY A 32 2.20 10.83 4.74
C GLY A 32 2.20 11.28 6.21
N SER A 33 1.02 11.38 6.80
CA SER A 33 0.87 11.66 8.23
C SER A 33 1.58 10.61 9.07
N PHE A 34 2.12 11.04 10.23
CA PHE A 34 2.80 10.17 11.19
C PHE A 34 4.04 9.45 10.64
N GLY A 35 4.71 10.04 9.63
CA GLY A 35 5.98 9.53 9.11
C GLY A 35 5.85 8.34 8.16
N SER A 36 4.65 8.09 7.62
CA SER A 36 4.47 7.01 6.64
C SER A 36 5.20 7.32 5.33
N GLN A 37 5.76 6.28 4.70
CA GLN A 37 6.43 6.36 3.41
C GLN A 37 5.43 5.99 2.32
N GLY A 38 5.22 6.89 1.36
CA GLY A 38 4.21 6.77 0.32
C GLY A 38 4.80 6.74 -1.09
N PHE A 39 4.08 6.10 -2.01
CA PHE A 39 4.42 5.96 -3.42
C PHE A 39 3.17 6.21 -4.28
N LYS A 40 3.27 7.13 -5.24
CA LYS A 40 2.21 7.41 -6.22
C LYS A 40 2.24 6.34 -7.32
N LEU A 41 1.11 5.69 -7.58
CA LEU A 41 0.94 4.73 -8.68
C LEU A 41 0.36 5.42 -9.92
N GLU A 42 0.25 4.69 -11.04
CA GLU A 42 -0.48 5.18 -12.22
C GLU A 42 -1.94 5.53 -11.85
N GLN A 43 -2.56 4.70 -11.00
CA GLN A 43 -3.94 4.83 -10.56
C GLN A 43 -4.02 4.73 -9.04
N GLY A 44 -3.81 5.86 -8.37
CA GLY A 44 -3.87 5.97 -6.91
C GLY A 44 -2.49 6.00 -6.23
N TRP A 45 -2.40 5.46 -5.02
CA TRP A 45 -1.17 5.51 -4.22
C TRP A 45 -1.17 4.46 -3.12
N ILE A 46 0.01 4.08 -2.66
CA ILE A 46 0.21 3.19 -1.52
C ILE A 46 1.13 3.86 -0.50
N SER A 47 0.90 3.62 0.79
CA SER A 47 1.76 4.08 1.87
C SER A 47 2.01 3.01 2.91
N PHE A 48 3.13 3.13 3.60
CA PHE A 48 3.64 2.18 4.58
C PHE A 48 3.95 2.89 5.88
N THR A 49 3.40 2.38 6.99
CA THR A 49 3.80 2.79 8.33
C THR A 49 4.51 1.61 8.99
N ILE A 50 5.79 1.81 9.34
CA ILE A 50 6.63 0.78 9.94
C ILE A 50 6.47 0.87 11.46
N TYR A 51 5.92 -0.18 12.06
CA TYR A 51 5.86 -0.35 13.50
C TYR A 51 6.93 -1.35 13.94
N GLU A 52 7.09 -1.51 15.26
CA GLU A 52 8.07 -2.44 15.83
C GLU A 52 7.91 -3.88 15.30
N THR A 53 6.67 -4.38 15.27
CA THR A 53 6.35 -5.78 14.97
C THR A 53 5.72 -6.02 13.59
N LYS A 54 5.34 -4.95 12.88
CA LYS A 54 4.58 -5.05 11.63
C LYS A 54 4.75 -3.84 10.74
N ILE A 55 4.43 -4.01 9.47
CA ILE A 55 4.31 -2.92 8.50
C ILE A 55 2.84 -2.80 8.12
N ARG A 56 2.23 -1.63 8.33
CA ARG A 56 0.87 -1.36 7.88
C ARG A 56 0.93 -0.72 6.50
N ALA A 57 0.42 -1.43 5.51
CA ALA A 57 0.21 -0.91 4.16
C ALA A 57 -1.20 -0.32 4.05
N PHE A 58 -1.30 0.84 3.42
CA PHE A 58 -2.56 1.49 3.10
C PHE A 58 -2.56 1.89 1.62
N TYR A 59 -3.50 1.35 0.86
CA TYR A 59 -3.56 1.48 -0.59
C TYR A 59 -4.88 2.14 -1.00
N LYS A 60 -4.77 3.20 -1.78
CA LYS A 60 -5.89 3.81 -2.49
C LYS A 60 -5.79 3.34 -3.93
N ASP A 61 -6.75 2.53 -4.35
CA ASP A 61 -6.98 2.20 -5.75
C ASP A 61 -7.97 3.20 -6.36
N GLN A 62 -7.69 3.63 -7.59
CA GLN A 62 -8.52 4.58 -8.32
C GLN A 62 -8.91 4.01 -9.67
N GLU A 63 -10.08 3.39 -9.72
CA GLU A 63 -10.75 2.98 -10.96
C GLU A 63 -11.89 3.97 -11.24
N SER A 64 -11.62 4.99 -12.06
CA SER A 64 -12.57 6.09 -12.33
C SER A 64 -13.99 5.58 -12.65
N PRO A 65 -15.06 6.07 -11.99
CA PRO A 65 -15.11 7.19 -11.03
C PRO A 65 -14.96 6.77 -9.54
N TRP A 66 -14.63 5.53 -9.26
CA TRP A 66 -14.66 4.94 -7.92
C TRP A 66 -13.28 4.90 -7.27
N PHE A 67 -13.29 4.96 -5.94
CA PHE A 67 -12.11 4.74 -5.11
C PHE A 67 -12.34 3.55 -4.21
N THR A 68 -11.38 2.65 -4.18
CA THR A 68 -11.36 1.55 -3.21
C THR A 68 -10.14 1.70 -2.33
N TYR A 69 -10.35 1.60 -1.02
CA TYR A 69 -9.28 1.72 -0.04
C TYR A 69 -9.02 0.37 0.59
N TYR A 70 -7.77 0.05 0.80
CA TYR A 70 -7.33 -1.18 1.41
C TYR A 70 -6.36 -0.89 2.57
N ARG A 71 -6.42 -1.72 3.60
CA ARG A 71 -5.48 -1.70 4.72
C ARG A 71 -5.04 -3.13 5.02
N LYS A 72 -3.73 -3.34 5.11
CA LYS A 72 -3.15 -4.65 5.43
C LYS A 72 -2.03 -4.50 6.44
N ASP A 73 -2.07 -5.32 7.48
CA ASP A 73 -0.95 -5.47 8.41
C ASP A 73 -0.09 -6.64 7.92
N LEU A 74 1.19 -6.37 7.69
CA LEU A 74 2.17 -7.28 7.11
C LEU A 74 3.27 -7.57 8.12
N PRO A 75 3.88 -8.77 8.11
CA PRO A 75 5.03 -9.05 8.95
C PRO A 75 6.20 -8.13 8.55
N ARG A 76 7.06 -7.83 9.52
CA ARG A 76 8.25 -7.01 9.29
C ARG A 76 9.38 -7.86 8.70
N GLU A 77 9.16 -8.38 7.50
CA GLU A 77 10.09 -9.22 6.74
C GLU A 77 10.76 -8.46 5.60
N TYR A 78 11.85 -9.02 5.07
CA TYR A 78 12.60 -8.43 3.97
C TYR A 78 13.11 -9.52 2.99
N PRO A 79 12.77 -9.46 1.67
CA PRO A 79 11.83 -8.53 1.03
C PRO A 79 10.37 -8.86 1.30
N LEU A 80 9.53 -7.84 1.47
CA LEU A 80 8.10 -8.03 1.72
C LEU A 80 7.33 -8.08 0.39
N ILE A 81 6.73 -9.24 0.09
CA ILE A 81 5.94 -9.45 -1.14
C ILE A 81 4.50 -9.74 -0.76
N PHE A 82 3.54 -8.99 -1.31
CA PHE A 82 2.14 -9.10 -0.92
C PHE A 82 1.17 -8.67 -2.03
N THR A 83 -0.10 -9.06 -1.87
CA THR A 83 -1.24 -8.56 -2.64
C THR A 83 -2.32 -8.08 -1.67
N PHE A 84 -3.12 -7.12 -2.10
CA PHE A 84 -4.41 -6.87 -1.47
C PHE A 84 -5.44 -7.88 -1.97
N THR A 85 -6.51 -8.03 -1.21
CA THR A 85 -7.69 -8.85 -1.49
C THR A 85 -8.93 -8.09 -1.03
N ALA A 86 -10.12 -8.56 -1.40
CA ALA A 86 -11.38 -7.95 -0.94
C ALA A 86 -11.45 -7.87 0.61
N LYS A 87 -10.90 -8.86 1.34
CA LYS A 87 -10.87 -8.85 2.81
C LYS A 87 -10.08 -7.68 3.42
N ASP A 88 -9.15 -7.12 2.65
CA ASP A 88 -8.34 -5.98 3.08
C ASP A 88 -9.07 -4.64 2.85
N GLU A 89 -10.26 -4.64 2.23
CA GLU A 89 -11.02 -3.42 1.97
C GLU A 89 -11.47 -2.71 3.25
N VAL A 90 -11.31 -1.39 3.22
CA VAL A 90 -11.73 -0.51 4.29
C VAL A 90 -12.59 0.62 3.76
N GLU A 91 -13.42 1.15 4.66
CA GLU A 91 -14.21 2.34 4.43
C GLU A 91 -14.09 3.31 5.60
N LYS A 92 -14.39 4.59 5.34
CA LYS A 92 -14.29 5.64 6.34
C LYS A 92 -15.66 5.89 6.96
N ILE A 93 -15.87 5.39 8.19
CA ILE A 93 -17.09 5.58 8.96
C ILE A 93 -16.78 6.49 10.15
N ASN A 94 -17.50 7.63 10.26
CA ASN A 94 -17.31 8.61 11.33
C ASN A 94 -15.85 9.02 11.52
N GLY A 95 -15.16 9.28 10.41
CA GLY A 95 -13.75 9.71 10.40
C GLY A 95 -12.72 8.59 10.58
N LYS A 96 -13.14 7.35 10.87
CA LYS A 96 -12.25 6.21 11.16
C LYS A 96 -12.30 5.18 10.04
N TRP A 97 -11.14 4.65 9.67
CA TRP A 97 -11.03 3.53 8.73
C TRP A 97 -11.40 2.20 9.39
N ARG A 98 -12.45 1.55 8.90
CA ARG A 98 -12.95 0.25 9.36
C ARG A 98 -12.91 -0.76 8.24
N ASN A 99 -12.72 -2.03 8.57
CA ASN A 99 -12.79 -3.12 7.60
C ASN A 99 -14.23 -3.26 7.11
N LYS A 100 -14.44 -3.43 5.80
CA LYS A 100 -15.79 -3.59 5.22
C LYS A 100 -16.42 -4.97 5.50
N HIS A 101 -15.60 -5.95 5.83
CA HIS A 101 -15.98 -7.36 5.90
C HIS A 101 -15.86 -7.96 7.32
N GLU A 102 -15.78 -7.11 8.34
CA GLU A 102 -15.84 -7.44 9.78
C GLU A 102 -17.05 -6.76 10.42
#